data_AF-A0A9C9NK73-F1
#
_entry.id   AF-A0A9C9NK73-F1
#
_cell.length_a   1.000
_cell.length_b   1.000
_cell.length_c   1.000
_cell.angle_alpha   90.00
_cell.angle_beta   90.00
_cell.angle_gamma   90.00
#
_symmetry.space_group_name_H-M   'P 1'
#
loop_
_entity.id
_entity.type
_entity.pdbx_description
1 polymer ?
#
loop_
_entity_poly.entity_id
_entity_poly.type
_entity_poly.pdbx_seq_one_letter_code
_entity_poly.pdbx_strand_id
1 'polypeptide(L)'
;MASVILSMPDAMKDWIESRIKDGEYASTSDYVRDLVRRDRERRDHPELTLDDLRRIVAEARAGGISDRSISDIKAEALQVARARDLVNE
;
A
#
# COMPACT_ATOMS: atom_id res chain seq x y z
N MET A 1 7.64 -16.47 22.44
CA MET A 1 8.28 -15.52 21.51
C MET A 1 9.48 -16.20 20.88
N ALA A 2 9.66 -16.11 19.57
CA ALA A 2 10.90 -16.55 18.92
C ALA A 2 11.98 -15.49 19.11
N SER A 3 13.22 -15.90 19.37
CA SER A 3 14.37 -14.99 19.48
C SER A 3 15.18 -15.04 18.19
N VAL A 4 15.55 -13.88 17.67
CA VAL A 4 16.38 -13.72 16.47
C VAL A 4 17.54 -12.80 16.84
N ILE A 5 18.77 -13.23 16.57
CA ILE A 5 19.97 -12.42 16.74
C ILE A 5 20.29 -11.78 15.39
N LEU A 6 20.42 -10.46 15.38
CA LEU A 6 20.71 -9.67 14.18
C LEU A 6 22.03 -8.95 14.36
N SER A 7 22.89 -9.00 13.33
CA SER A 7 24.08 -8.15 13.23
C SER A 7 23.83 -7.08 12.19
N MET A 8 24.20 -5.83 12.50
CA MET A 8 24.01 -4.69 11.61
C MET A 8 25.14 -3.67 11.81
N PRO A 9 25.43 -2.83 10.81
CA PRO A 9 26.40 -1.74 10.95
C PRO A 9 25.99 -0.74 12.03
N ASP A 10 26.96 -0.08 12.66
CA ASP A 10 26.72 0.89 13.73
C ASP A 10 25.77 2.01 13.29
N ALA A 11 25.92 2.52 12.06
CA ALA A 11 25.03 3.55 11.52
C ALA A 11 23.54 3.12 11.49
N MET A 12 23.25 1.83 11.29
CA MET A 12 21.89 1.33 11.31
C MET A 12 21.36 1.23 12.74
N LYS A 13 22.22 0.83 13.69
CA LYS A 13 21.88 0.79 15.11
C LYS A 13 21.57 2.20 15.63
N ASP A 14 22.42 3.18 15.32
CA ASP A 14 22.24 4.58 15.72
C ASP A 14 20.92 5.16 15.18
N TRP A 15 20.57 4.81 13.94
CA TRP A 15 19.28 5.19 13.36
C TRP A 15 18.10 4.58 14.11
N ILE A 16 18.16 3.31 14.52
CA ILE A 16 17.07 2.69 15.29
C ILE A 16 16.97 3.33 16.68
N GLU A 17 18.11 3.60 17.32
CA GLU A 17 18.16 4.26 18.62
C GLU A 17 17.57 5.68 18.58
N SER A 18 17.74 6.43 17.49
CA SER A 18 17.10 7.75 17.35
C SER A 18 15.58 7.63 17.33
N ARG A 19 15.02 6.68 16.59
CA ARG A 19 13.56 6.43 16.56
C ARG A 19 12.99 6.04 17.93
N ILE A 20 13.79 5.35 18.75
CA ILE A 20 13.40 5.01 20.13
C ILE A 20 13.46 6.26 21.02
N LYS A 21 14.50 7.09 20.89
CA LYS A 21 14.63 8.34 21.64
C LYS A 21 13.52 9.34 21.31
N ASP A 22 13.08 9.36 20.06
CA ASP A 22 11.94 10.19 19.60
C ASP A 22 10.59 9.67 20.13
N GLY A 23 10.58 8.54 20.84
CA GLY A 23 9.39 7.95 21.46
C GLY A 23 8.48 7.20 20.49
N GLU A 24 8.89 7.02 19.23
CA GLU A 24 8.10 6.30 18.24
C GLU A 24 8.07 4.78 18.51
N TYR A 25 9.13 4.25 19.13
CA TYR A 25 9.27 2.82 19.44
C TYR A 25 9.83 2.62 20.85
N ALA A 26 9.32 1.61 21.57
CA ALA A 26 9.77 1.31 22.93
C ALA A 26 11.08 0.51 22.99
N SER A 27 11.43 -0.20 21.91
CA SER A 27 12.67 -0.98 21.83
C SER A 27 13.07 -1.28 20.38
N THR A 28 14.32 -1.71 20.17
CA THR A 28 14.82 -2.19 18.88
C THR A 28 13.98 -3.37 18.37
N SER A 29 13.58 -4.28 19.28
CA SER A 29 12.75 -5.44 18.93
C SER A 29 11.36 -5.03 18.44
N ASP A 30 10.80 -3.95 18.99
CA ASP A 30 9.50 -3.42 18.54
C ASP A 30 9.63 -2.77 17.16
N TYR A 31 10.69 -1.99 16.93
CA TYR A 31 10.98 -1.43 15.61
C TYR A 31 11.12 -2.52 14.54
N VAL A 32 11.90 -3.57 14.82
CA VAL A 32 12.12 -4.67 13.87
C VAL A 32 10.82 -5.46 13.62
N ARG A 33 10.01 -5.70 14.66
CA ARG A 33 8.72 -6.38 14.49
C ARG A 33 7.77 -5.59 13.60
N ASP A 34 7.71 -4.27 13.80
CA ASP A 34 6.92 -3.39 12.96
C ASP A 34 7.45 -3.35 11.52
N LEU A 35 8.76 -3.35 11.32
CA LEU A 35 9.38 -3.39 10.00
C LEU A 35 9.00 -4.69 9.25
N VAL A 36 9.04 -5.84 9.91
CA VAL A 36 8.62 -7.12 9.33
C VAL A 36 7.13 -7.12 8.99
N ARG A 37 6.28 -6.54 9.85
CA ARG A 37 4.84 -6.39 9.58
C ARG A 37 4.60 -5.53 8.34
N ARG A 38 5.24 -4.37 8.25
CA ARG A 38 5.14 -3.48 7.07
C ARG A 38 5.70 -4.13 5.82
N ASP A 39 6.78 -4.89 5.93
CA ASP A 39 7.33 -5.63 4.78
C ASP A 39 6.34 -6.68 4.28
N ARG A 40 5.72 -7.42 5.19
CA ARG A 40 4.67 -8.38 4.84
C ARG A 40 3.46 -7.70 4.22
N GLU A 41 2.97 -6.61 4.81
CA GLU A 41 1.85 -5.84 4.26
C GLU A 41 2.15 -5.34 2.84
N ARG A 42 3.36 -4.80 2.59
CA ARG A 42 3.78 -4.37 1.25
C ARG A 42 3.89 -5.52 0.23
N ARG A 43 4.18 -6.75 0.67
CA ARG A 43 4.27 -7.92 -0.22
C ARG A 43 2.91 -8.55 -0.47
N ASP A 44 2.07 -8.64 0.56
CA ASP A 44 0.74 -9.25 0.50
C ASP A 44 -0.27 -8.30 -0.18
N HIS A 45 -0.09 -6.99 0.01
CA HIS A 45 -0.84 -5.92 -0.62
C HIS A 45 0.16 -4.92 -1.22
N PRO A 46 0.67 -5.15 -2.44
CA PRO A 46 1.52 -4.17 -3.10
C PRO A 46 0.75 -2.86 -3.25
N GLU A 47 1.03 -1.91 -2.36
CA GLU A 47 0.62 -0.53 -2.54
C GLU A 47 1.11 -0.11 -3.92
N LEU A 48 0.25 0.57 -4.68
CA LEU A 48 0.65 1.13 -5.96
C LEU A 48 1.88 2.01 -5.71
N THR A 49 3.00 1.63 -6.31
CA THR A 49 4.22 2.41 -6.17
C THR A 49 3.99 3.80 -6.77
N LEU A 50 4.83 4.78 -6.42
CA LEU A 50 4.76 6.10 -7.04
C LEU A 50 4.85 6.02 -8.57
N ASP A 51 5.62 5.07 -9.09
CA ASP A 51 5.77 4.85 -10.52
C ASP A 51 4.53 4.19 -11.14
N ASP A 52 3.86 3.28 -10.42
CA ASP A 52 2.56 2.74 -10.85
C ASP A 52 1.50 3.83 -10.92
N LEU A 53 1.43 4.70 -9.90
CA LEU A 53 0.51 5.83 -9.87
C LEU A 53 0.78 6.79 -11.03
N ARG A 54 2.06 7.11 -11.29
CA ARG A 54 2.46 7.95 -12.43
C ARG A 54 2.04 7.34 -13.75
N ARG A 55 2.24 6.03 -13.93
CA ARG A 55 1.82 5.31 -15.14
C ARG A 55 0.31 5.36 -15.33
N ILE A 56 -0.48 5.06 -14.29
CA ILE A 56 -1.95 5.11 -14.34
C ILE A 56 -2.43 6.52 -14.73
N VAL A 57 -1.85 7.57 -14.14
CA VAL A 57 -2.20 8.95 -14.46
C VAL A 57 -1.81 9.32 -15.89
N ALA A 58 -0.65 8.86 -16.37
CA ALA A 58 -0.21 9.09 -17.75
C ALA A 58 -1.16 8.40 -18.75
N GLU A 59 -1.53 7.15 -18.50
CA GLU A 59 -2.51 6.40 -19.30
C GLU A 59 -3.87 7.11 -19.31
N ALA A 60 -4.37 7.55 -18.15
CA ALA A 60 -5.63 8.28 -18.04
C ALA A 60 -5.60 9.61 -18.81
N ARG A 61 -4.49 10.36 -18.75
CA ARG A 61 -4.32 11.61 -19.51
C ARG A 61 -4.26 11.36 -21.01
N ALA A 62 -3.60 10.30 -21.44
CA ALA A 62 -3.53 9.90 -22.85
C ALA A 62 -4.90 9.46 -23.40
N GLY A 63 -5.76 8.90 -22.53
CA GLY A 63 -7.14 8.53 -22.87
C GLY A 63 -8.09 9.70 -23.14
N GLY A 64 -7.66 10.94 -22.88
CA GLY A 64 -8.48 12.13 -23.11
C GLY A 64 -9.60 12.31 -22.08
N ILE A 65 -10.41 13.35 -22.27
CA ILE A 65 -11.54 13.67 -21.39
C ILE A 65 -12.77 12.91 -21.88
N SER A 66 -13.45 12.22 -20.97
CA SER A 66 -14.69 11.53 -21.28
C SER A 66 -15.88 12.48 -21.23
N ASP A 67 -16.75 12.42 -22.23
CA ASP A 67 -18.03 13.13 -22.26
C ASP A 67 -19.15 12.42 -21.48
N ARG A 68 -18.85 11.27 -20.86
CA ARG A 68 -19.83 10.45 -20.16
C ARG A 68 -20.23 11.10 -18.84
N SER A 69 -21.53 11.15 -18.59
CA SER A 69 -22.03 11.60 -17.29
C SER A 69 -21.85 10.51 -16.23
N ILE A 70 -21.87 10.90 -14.95
CA ILE A 70 -21.87 9.95 -13.82
C ILE A 70 -23.03 8.96 -13.93
N SER A 71 -24.19 9.42 -14.42
CA SER A 71 -25.37 8.56 -14.63
C SER A 71 -25.12 7.48 -15.67
N ASP A 72 -24.45 7.81 -16.77
CA ASP A 72 -24.11 6.84 -17.84
C ASP A 72 -23.09 5.80 -17.37
N ILE A 73 -22.12 6.22 -16.56
CA ILE A 73 -21.12 5.33 -15.95
C ILE A 73 -21.78 4.37 -14.98
N LYS A 74 -22.69 4.88 -14.13
CA LYS A 74 -23.44 4.05 -13.17
C LYS A 74 -24.36 3.06 -13.87
N ALA A 75 -25.05 3.47 -14.93
CA ALA A 75 -25.93 2.60 -15.70
C ALA A 75 -25.15 1.44 -16.33
N GLU A 76 -24.00 1.71 -16.95
CA GLU A 76 -23.12 0.68 -17.50
C GLU A 76 -22.58 -0.25 -16.40
N ALA A 77 -22.10 0.30 -15.29
CA ALA A 77 -21.57 -0.49 -14.18
C ALA A 77 -22.61 -1.48 -13.62
N LEU A 78 -23.88 -1.05 -13.51
CA LEU A 78 -24.97 -1.92 -13.10
C LEU A 78 -25.28 -3.02 -14.12
N GLN A 79 -25.20 -2.73 -15.42
CA GLN A 79 -25.37 -3.75 -16.46
C GLN A 79 -24.25 -4.80 -16.39
N VAL A 80 -23.00 -4.37 -16.23
CA VAL A 80 -21.84 -5.27 -16.08
C VAL A 80 -21.95 -6.11 -14.81
N ALA A 81 -22.37 -5.51 -13.69
CA ALA A 81 -22.52 -6.22 -12.42
C ALA A 81 -23.63 -7.28 -12.47
N ARG A 82 -24.76 -6.98 -13.13
CA ARG A 82 -25.84 -7.95 -13.38
C ARG A 82 -25.38 -9.10 -14.29
N ALA A 83 -24.63 -8.80 -15.34
CA ALA A 83 -24.07 -9.82 -16.24
C ALA A 83 -23.05 -10.74 -15.54
N ARG A 84 -22.45 -10.28 -14.44
CA ARG A 84 -21.50 -11.03 -13.61
C ARG A 84 -22.14 -11.67 -12.37
N ASP A 85 -23.46 -11.60 -12.22
CA ASP A 85 -24.21 -12.15 -11.08
C ASP A 85 -23.76 -11.57 -9.71
N LEU A 86 -23.22 -10.36 -9.72
CA LEU A 86 -22.75 -9.65 -8.51
C LEU A 86 -23.86 -8.84 -7.83
N VAL A 87 -25.05 -8.82 -8.44
CA VAL A 87 -26.24 -8.12 -7.96
C VAL A 87 -27.38 -9.14 -7.91
N ASN A 88 -27.29 -10.07 -6.95
CA ASN A 88 -28.45 -10.83 -6.52
C ASN A 88 -29.13 -10.04 -5.39
N GLU A 89 -30.43 -9.81 -5.57
CA GLU A 89 -31.34 -9.18 -4.61
C GLU A 89 -31.73 -10.15 -3.49
#